data_AF-T1FYC6-F1
#
_entry.id   AF-T1FYC6-F1
#
_cell.length_a   1.000
_cell.length_b   1.000
_cell.length_c   1.000
_cell.angle_alpha   90.00
_cell.angle_beta   90.00
_cell.angle_gamma   90.00
#
_symmetry.space_group_name_H-M   'P 1'
#
loop_
_entity.id
_entity.type
_entity.pdbx_description
1 polymer ?
#
loop_
_entity_poly.entity_id
_entity_poly.type
_entity_poly.pdbx_seq_one_letter_code
_entity_poly.pdbx_strand_id
1 'polypeptide(L)'
;SASKSQSVNTKIIVVAEGSTNEENEDNNLLKKLDNISTAQPFLPLTISLTSKPQFDVNLHRLNGKLWSDLFSKYQDHLKQCSDVVLFDQNNLVSRIKELDLNLQTHYLVLIEKRNKFAKYTEQVQKVQEISSALKRIHSTLQNTIHTMNNLNSLLPPNEQLEVFTLSSNTPPSTSTTNTDNDT
;
A
#
# COMPACT_ATOMS: atom_id res chain seq x y z
N SER A 1 -26.59 1.08 -37.18
CA SER A 1 -25.21 0.92 -37.66
C SER A 1 -24.61 2.29 -37.82
N ALA A 2 -23.78 2.72 -36.87
CA ALA A 2 -22.33 2.92 -37.04
C ALA A 2 -22.05 4.18 -37.90
N SER A 3 -21.32 5.20 -37.46
CA SER A 3 -20.10 5.16 -36.66
C SER A 3 -19.85 6.53 -36.02
N LYS A 4 -19.60 6.52 -34.71
CA LYS A 4 -19.21 7.68 -33.91
C LYS A 4 -17.72 7.94 -34.13
N SER A 5 -17.38 8.93 -34.96
CA SER A 5 -16.03 9.46 -35.09
C SER A 5 -15.73 10.34 -33.88
N GLN A 6 -15.31 9.71 -32.78
CA GLN A 6 -14.80 10.41 -31.61
C GLN A 6 -13.29 10.59 -31.80
N SER A 7 -12.93 11.75 -32.36
CA SER A 7 -11.56 12.22 -32.55
C SER A 7 -10.93 12.58 -31.20
N VAL A 8 -9.78 11.95 -30.94
CA VAL A 8 -8.60 12.36 -30.18
C VAL A 8 -8.80 13.43 -29.09
N ASN A 9 -8.81 13.01 -27.83
CA ASN A 9 -8.79 13.89 -26.68
C ASN A 9 -7.33 14.22 -26.30
N THR A 10 -6.64 15.01 -27.13
CA THR A 10 -5.41 15.70 -26.71
C THR A 10 -5.83 17.05 -26.16
N LYS A 11 -5.86 17.17 -24.84
CA LYS A 11 -6.13 18.43 -24.15
C LYS A 11 -4.99 19.41 -24.42
N ILE A 12 -5.14 20.25 -25.44
CA ILE A 12 -4.24 21.38 -25.69
C ILE A 12 -4.51 22.41 -24.60
N ILE A 13 -3.52 22.61 -23.74
CA ILE A 13 -3.51 23.69 -22.76
C ILE A 13 -3.02 24.93 -23.50
N VAL A 14 -3.94 25.82 -23.87
CA VAL A 14 -3.61 27.16 -24.34
C VAL A 14 -3.14 27.95 -23.11
N VAL A 15 -1.85 28.22 -23.05
CA VAL A 15 -1.27 29.14 -22.07
C VAL A 15 -1.70 30.54 -22.49
N ALA A 16 -2.56 31.17 -21.68
CA ALA A 16 -2.91 32.57 -21.83
C ALA A 16 -1.63 33.42 -21.75
N GLU A 17 -1.49 34.39 -22.64
CA GLU A 17 -0.41 35.37 -22.58
C GLU A 17 -0.45 36.03 -21.19
N GLY A 18 0.68 35.93 -20.48
CA GLY A 18 0.82 36.49 -19.15
C GLY A 18 0.54 37.99 -19.17
N SER A 19 -0.40 38.41 -18.33
CA SER A 19 -0.62 39.82 -18.02
C SER A 19 0.68 40.42 -17.49
N THR A 20 1.28 41.30 -18.27
CA THR A 20 2.39 42.17 -17.87
C THR A 20 1.92 43.07 -16.73
N ASN A 21 2.22 42.69 -15.49
CA ASN A 21 2.18 43.57 -14.32
C ASN A 21 2.99 42.94 -13.17
N GLU A 22 4.27 42.71 -13.40
CA GLU A 22 5.27 42.64 -12.33
C GLU A 22 6.47 43.47 -12.78
N GLU A 23 6.35 44.78 -12.64
CA GLU A 23 7.51 45.65 -12.67
C GLU A 23 8.37 45.39 -11.40
N ASN A 24 9.65 45.05 -11.61
CA ASN A 24 10.78 45.37 -10.73
C ASN A 24 11.30 44.39 -9.66
N GLU A 25 11.23 43.06 -9.81
CA GLU A 25 12.17 42.17 -9.06
C GLU A 25 13.38 41.75 -9.90
N ASP A 26 13.19 41.34 -11.15
CA ASP A 26 14.31 40.93 -12.02
C ASP A 26 15.27 42.07 -12.37
N ASN A 27 14.74 43.29 -12.53
CA ASN A 27 15.54 44.50 -12.73
C ASN A 27 16.36 44.88 -11.48
N ASN A 28 15.92 44.50 -10.29
CA ASN A 28 16.67 44.70 -9.05
C ASN A 28 17.83 43.71 -8.92
N LEU A 29 17.69 42.48 -9.43
CA LEU A 29 18.78 41.50 -9.50
C LEU A 29 19.85 41.91 -10.53
N LEU A 30 19.44 42.34 -11.72
CA LEU A 30 20.35 42.86 -12.75
C LEU A 30 21.08 44.14 -12.29
N LYS A 31 20.41 45.06 -11.60
CA LYS A 31 21.05 46.24 -10.97
C LYS A 31 21.93 45.89 -9.77
N LYS A 32 21.64 44.79 -9.05
CA LYS A 32 22.54 44.27 -7.99
C LYS A 32 23.80 43.64 -8.56
N LEU A 33 23.73 43.00 -9.73
CA LEU A 33 24.89 42.45 -10.44
C LEU A 33 25.84 43.57 -10.95
N ASP A 34 25.30 44.70 -11.38
CA ASP A 34 26.07 45.87 -11.82
C ASP A 34 26.83 46.56 -10.68
N ASN A 35 26.34 46.41 -9.44
CA ASN A 35 27.00 46.90 -8.22
C ASN A 35 28.04 45.91 -7.64
N ILE A 36 28.22 44.74 -8.25
CA ILE A 36 29.34 43.88 -7.88
C ILE A 36 30.60 44.56 -8.44
N SER A 37 31.36 45.20 -7.55
CA SER A 37 32.71 45.65 -7.88
C SER A 37 33.43 44.50 -8.55
N THR A 38 33.81 44.69 -9.82
CA THR A 38 34.55 43.72 -10.61
C THR A 38 35.85 43.44 -9.87
N ALA A 39 35.83 42.41 -9.02
CA ALA A 39 36.96 42.04 -8.20
C ALA A 39 38.09 41.65 -9.17
N GLN A 40 39.04 42.57 -9.31
CA GLN A 40 40.25 42.35 -10.07
C GLN A 40 40.90 41.08 -9.50
N PRO A 41 41.27 40.10 -10.36
CA PRO A 41 41.81 38.84 -9.88
C PRO A 41 43.05 39.12 -9.03
N PHE A 42 42.96 38.80 -7.75
CA PHE A 42 44.08 38.82 -6.82
C PHE A 42 45.01 37.66 -7.16
N LEU A 43 45.89 37.86 -8.15
CA LEU A 43 47.11 37.08 -8.28
C LEU A 43 48.28 37.93 -7.79
N PRO A 44 49.20 37.34 -6.99
CA PRO A 44 50.12 38.06 -6.14
C PRO A 44 51.11 38.89 -6.97
N LEU A 45 51.05 40.20 -6.76
CA LEU A 45 51.93 41.23 -7.31
C LEU A 45 53.33 41.18 -6.68
N THR A 46 54.07 40.09 -6.89
CA THR A 46 55.48 39.99 -6.50
C THR A 46 56.34 39.63 -7.68
N ILE A 47 56.54 40.58 -8.60
CA ILE A 47 57.77 40.67 -9.37
C ILE A 47 58.15 42.15 -9.47
N SER A 48 59.18 42.52 -8.72
CA SER A 48 59.75 43.86 -8.67
C SER A 48 60.44 44.23 -9.99
N LEU A 49 60.42 45.55 -10.26
CA LEU A 49 61.37 46.34 -11.04
C LEU A 49 61.32 46.36 -12.59
N THR A 50 61.02 47.57 -13.05
CA THR A 50 61.48 48.24 -14.28
C THR A 50 61.19 47.58 -15.63
N SER A 51 60.06 47.98 -16.20
CA SER A 51 59.81 48.32 -17.62
C SER A 51 58.35 47.97 -17.93
N LYS A 52 57.75 48.75 -18.83
CA LYS A 52 56.32 48.78 -19.20
C LYS A 52 55.53 47.49 -18.93
N PRO A 53 54.27 47.56 -18.43
CA PRO A 53 53.41 46.40 -18.36
C PRO A 53 53.04 46.01 -19.79
N GLN A 54 53.84 45.14 -20.41
CA GLN A 54 53.36 44.27 -21.46
C GLN A 54 52.36 43.35 -20.75
N PHE A 55 51.09 43.73 -20.79
CA PHE A 55 50.01 42.85 -20.41
C PHE A 55 50.10 41.67 -21.37
N ASP A 56 50.73 40.60 -20.90
CA ASP A 56 51.07 39.45 -21.70
C ASP A 56 49.76 38.81 -22.18
N VAL A 57 49.45 39.04 -23.46
CA VAL A 57 48.32 38.45 -24.20
C VAL A 57 48.41 36.90 -24.21
N ASN A 58 49.46 36.31 -23.62
CA ASN A 58 49.55 34.87 -23.34
C ASN A 58 48.75 34.40 -22.12
N LEU A 59 48.02 35.26 -21.41
CA LEU A 59 46.96 34.79 -20.50
C LEU A 59 45.82 34.07 -21.26
N HIS A 60 45.73 34.24 -22.58
CA HIS A 60 44.62 33.78 -23.41
C HIS A 60 44.78 32.42 -24.10
N ARG A 61 45.78 31.61 -23.74
CA ARG A 61 45.79 30.21 -24.17
C ARG A 61 45.70 29.31 -22.97
N LEU A 62 44.46 29.12 -22.50
CA LEU A 62 44.06 27.87 -21.85
C LEU A 62 44.78 26.73 -22.57
N ASN A 63 45.74 26.09 -21.90
CA ASN A 63 46.55 25.04 -22.49
C ASN A 63 45.59 23.94 -22.98
N GLY A 64 45.37 23.83 -24.29
CA GLY A 64 44.34 22.96 -24.86
C GLY A 64 44.49 21.49 -24.46
N LYS A 65 45.73 21.06 -24.14
CA LYS A 65 45.99 19.73 -23.59
C LYS A 65 45.44 19.54 -22.18
N LEU A 66 45.56 20.55 -21.30
CA LEU A 66 45.02 20.48 -19.93
C LEU A 66 43.49 20.44 -19.93
N TRP A 67 42.84 21.15 -20.85
CA TRP A 67 41.39 21.11 -20.98
C TRP A 67 40.89 19.81 -21.59
N SER A 68 41.57 19.28 -22.60
CA SER A 68 41.24 17.96 -23.14
C SER A 68 41.35 16.86 -22.07
N ASP A 69 42.39 16.91 -21.23
CA ASP A 69 42.57 15.97 -20.11
C ASP A 69 41.47 16.15 -19.05
N LEU A 70 41.12 17.39 -18.71
CA LEU A 70 40.02 17.68 -17.79
C LEU A 70 38.67 17.17 -18.32
N PHE A 71 38.35 17.42 -19.60
CA PHE A 71 37.12 16.92 -20.23
C PHE A 71 37.08 15.40 -20.30
N SER A 72 38.21 14.74 -20.59
CA SER A 72 38.28 13.27 -20.57
C SER A 72 38.00 12.72 -19.18
N LYS A 73 38.65 13.27 -18.14
CA LYS A 73 38.42 12.87 -16.74
C LYS A 73 36.97 13.10 -16.30
N TYR A 74 36.38 14.22 -16.71
CA TYR A 74 34.99 14.52 -16.42
C TYR A 74 34.02 13.56 -17.13
N GLN A 75 34.28 13.25 -18.41
CA GLN A 75 33.51 12.27 -19.16
C GLN A 75 33.58 10.88 -18.53
N ASP A 76 34.78 10.45 -18.11
CA ASP A 76 34.97 9.16 -17.44
C ASP A 76 34.23 9.12 -16.10
N HIS A 77 34.27 10.20 -15.32
CA HIS A 77 33.53 10.31 -14.07
C HIS A 77 32.01 10.26 -14.30
N LEU A 78 31.49 10.98 -15.30
CA LEU A 78 30.07 10.92 -15.65
C LEU A 78 29.65 9.52 -16.09
N LYS A 79 30.49 8.84 -16.88
CA LYS A 79 30.26 7.46 -17.28
C LYS A 79 30.22 6.53 -16.08
N GLN A 80 31.18 6.65 -15.16
CA GLN A 80 31.19 5.86 -13.92
C GLN A 80 29.91 6.10 -13.10
N CYS A 81 29.48 7.36 -12.95
CA CYS A 81 28.23 7.68 -12.27
C CYS A 81 27.02 7.01 -12.97
N SER A 82 26.98 7.06 -14.30
CA SER A 82 25.93 6.40 -15.09
C SER A 82 25.93 4.88 -14.90
N ASP A 83 27.11 4.25 -14.90
CA ASP A 83 27.24 2.79 -14.77
C ASP A 83 26.80 2.33 -13.37
N VAL A 84 27.14 3.07 -12.32
CA VAL A 84 26.70 2.79 -10.95
C VAL A 84 25.18 2.94 -10.82
N VAL A 85 24.60 4.02 -11.35
CA VAL A 85 23.15 4.22 -11.32
C VAL A 85 22.43 3.12 -12.10
N LEU A 86 22.94 2.73 -13.25
CA LEU A 86 22.38 1.65 -14.06
C LEU A 86 22.41 0.31 -13.31
N PHE A 87 23.53 0.01 -12.63
CA PHE A 87 23.66 -1.20 -11.81
C PHE A 87 22.61 -1.23 -10.68
N ASP A 88 22.47 -0.13 -9.94
CA ASP A 88 21.51 -0.03 -8.85
C ASP A 88 20.06 -0.15 -9.36
N GLN A 89 19.73 0.49 -10.48
CA GLN A 89 18.42 0.37 -11.10
C GLN A 89 18.10 -1.07 -11.49
N ASN A 90 19.05 -1.79 -12.11
CA ASN A 90 18.86 -3.18 -12.48
C ASN A 90 18.68 -4.09 -11.26
N ASN A 91 19.39 -3.82 -10.16
CA ASN A 91 19.24 -4.53 -8.90
C ASN A 91 17.86 -4.30 -8.28
N LEU A 92 17.42 -3.03 -8.21
CA LEU A 92 16.09 -2.67 -7.71
C LEU A 92 14.97 -3.31 -8.54
N VAL A 93 15.06 -3.27 -9.87
CA VAL A 93 14.09 -3.91 -10.76
C VAL A 93 13.99 -5.41 -10.49
N SER A 94 15.13 -6.09 -10.29
CA SER A 94 15.15 -7.52 -9.99
C SER A 94 14.49 -7.81 -8.64
N ARG A 95 14.77 -6.99 -7.62
CA ARG A 95 14.16 -7.12 -6.30
C ARG A 95 12.65 -6.87 -6.31
N ILE A 96 12.18 -5.90 -7.09
CA ILE A 96 10.74 -5.63 -7.27
C ILE A 96 10.04 -6.84 -7.88
N LYS A 97 10.62 -7.46 -8.92
CA LYS A 97 10.05 -8.66 -9.56
C LYS A 97 9.94 -9.84 -8.59
N GLU A 98 10.96 -10.05 -7.76
CA GLU A 98 10.95 -11.10 -6.74
C GLU A 98 9.87 -10.84 -5.68
N LEU A 99 9.75 -9.59 -5.22
CA LEU A 99 8.72 -9.19 -4.27
C LEU A 99 7.32 -9.40 -4.87
N ASP A 100 7.10 -9.00 -6.12
CA ASP A 100 5.83 -9.18 -6.82
C ASP A 100 5.42 -10.66 -6.91
N LEU A 101 6.36 -11.55 -7.24
CA LEU A 101 6.12 -12.99 -7.23
C LEU A 101 5.74 -13.52 -5.84
N ASN A 102 6.45 -13.07 -4.80
CA ASN A 102 6.16 -13.47 -3.43
C ASN A 102 4.78 -12.94 -2.97
N LEU A 103 4.46 -11.70 -3.32
CA LEU A 103 3.17 -11.08 -3.05
C LEU A 103 2.05 -11.86 -3.72
N GLN A 104 2.20 -12.23 -5.00
CA GLN A 104 1.22 -13.03 -5.72
C GLN A 104 1.00 -14.39 -5.03
N THR A 105 2.07 -15.04 -4.59
CA THR A 105 2.00 -16.33 -3.88
C THR A 105 1.23 -16.19 -2.56
N HIS A 106 1.59 -15.21 -1.72
CA HIS A 106 0.88 -14.94 -0.47
C HIS A 106 -0.58 -14.54 -0.69
N TYR A 107 -0.86 -13.79 -1.75
CA TYR A 107 -2.21 -13.38 -2.11
C TYR A 107 -3.09 -14.57 -2.46
N LEU A 108 -2.59 -15.56 -3.21
CA LEU A 108 -3.32 -16.79 -3.50
C LEU A 108 -3.66 -17.56 -2.22
N VAL A 109 -2.70 -17.69 -1.29
CA VAL A 109 -2.94 -18.32 0.02
C VAL A 109 -4.03 -17.60 0.81
N LEU A 110 -4.04 -16.26 0.78
CA LEU A 110 -5.08 -15.45 1.43
C LEU A 110 -6.46 -15.66 0.80
N ILE A 111 -6.54 -15.75 -0.54
CA ILE A 111 -7.79 -16.06 -1.24
C ILE A 111 -8.30 -17.44 -0.83
N GLU A 112 -7.45 -18.46 -0.80
CA GLU A 112 -7.86 -19.80 -0.37
C GLU A 112 -8.39 -19.80 1.07
N LYS A 113 -7.71 -19.09 1.98
CA LYS A 113 -8.14 -18.95 3.38
C LYS A 113 -9.49 -18.23 3.48
N ARG A 114 -9.67 -17.14 2.72
CA ARG A 114 -10.96 -16.43 2.62
C ARG A 114 -12.07 -17.36 2.13
N ASN A 115 -11.82 -18.15 1.09
CA ASN A 115 -12.80 -19.07 0.53
C ASN A 115 -13.18 -20.17 1.54
N LYS A 116 -12.22 -20.67 2.32
CA LYS A 116 -12.50 -21.61 3.42
C LYS A 116 -13.38 -20.97 4.49
N PHE A 117 -13.08 -19.74 4.91
CA PHE A 117 -13.91 -19.03 5.88
C PHE A 117 -15.33 -18.76 5.39
N ALA A 118 -15.53 -18.41 4.11
CA ALA A 118 -16.86 -18.27 3.54
C ALA A 118 -17.68 -19.56 3.68
N LYS A 119 -17.08 -20.72 3.37
CA LYS A 119 -17.72 -22.03 3.56
C LYS A 119 -18.05 -22.32 5.03
N TYR A 120 -17.17 -21.96 5.97
CA TYR A 120 -17.45 -22.12 7.40
C TYR A 120 -18.60 -21.22 7.86
N THR A 121 -18.68 -19.98 7.38
CA THR A 121 -19.81 -19.10 7.67
C THR A 121 -21.13 -19.69 7.18
N GLU A 122 -21.16 -20.28 5.97
CA GLU A 122 -22.35 -20.98 5.47
C GLU A 122 -22.75 -22.18 6.36
N GLN A 123 -21.77 -22.94 6.86
CA GLN A 123 -22.05 -24.06 7.77
C GLN A 123 -22.63 -23.58 9.11
N VAL A 124 -22.05 -22.53 9.70
CA VAL A 124 -22.56 -21.92 10.94
C VAL A 124 -23.98 -21.41 10.74
N GLN A 125 -24.28 -20.80 9.58
CA GLN A 125 -25.62 -20.35 9.24
C GLN A 125 -26.62 -21.51 9.18
N LYS A 126 -26.26 -22.64 8.54
CA LYS A 126 -27.10 -23.85 8.52
C LYS A 126 -27.35 -24.42 9.91
N VAL A 127 -26.33 -24.46 10.76
CA VAL A 127 -26.47 -24.91 12.16
C VAL A 127 -27.43 -23.98 12.92
N GLN A 128 -27.33 -22.67 12.70
CA GLN A 128 -28.23 -21.71 13.32
C GLN A 128 -29.69 -21.88 12.87
N GLU A 129 -29.92 -22.17 11.59
CA GLU A 129 -31.25 -22.50 11.05
C GLU A 129 -31.82 -23.76 11.70
N ILE A 130 -31.03 -24.83 11.80
CA ILE A 130 -31.44 -26.08 12.46
C ILE A 130 -31.74 -25.84 13.95
N SER A 131 -30.87 -25.12 14.66
CA SER A 131 -31.07 -24.76 16.07
C SER A 131 -32.38 -23.97 16.26
N SER A 132 -32.67 -23.04 15.36
CA SER A 132 -33.91 -22.26 15.38
C SER A 132 -35.14 -23.13 15.10
N ALA A 133 -35.06 -24.06 14.15
CA ALA A 133 -36.12 -25.02 13.87
C ALA A 133 -36.38 -25.96 15.07
N LEU A 134 -35.32 -26.46 15.71
CA LEU A 134 -35.44 -27.32 16.89
C LEU A 134 -36.07 -26.58 18.07
N LYS A 135 -35.69 -25.32 18.31
CA LYS A 135 -36.33 -24.47 19.33
C LYS A 135 -37.82 -24.28 19.05
N ARG A 136 -38.20 -24.08 17.77
CA ARG A 136 -39.60 -23.98 17.37
C ARG A 136 -40.37 -25.27 17.64
N ILE A 137 -39.81 -26.43 17.25
CA ILE A 137 -40.42 -27.75 17.53
C ILE A 137 -40.58 -27.95 19.03
N HIS A 138 -39.55 -27.67 19.82
CA HIS A 138 -39.62 -27.77 21.28
C HIS A 138 -40.74 -26.90 21.84
N SER A 139 -40.84 -25.64 21.42
CA SER A 139 -41.93 -24.74 21.83
C SER A 139 -43.30 -25.26 21.42
N THR A 140 -43.46 -25.80 20.20
CA THR A 140 -44.71 -26.43 19.76
C THR A 140 -45.07 -27.64 20.61
N LEU A 141 -44.10 -28.51 20.91
CA LEU A 141 -44.32 -29.68 21.77
C LEU A 141 -44.73 -29.26 23.18
N GLN A 142 -44.09 -28.24 23.76
CA GLN A 142 -44.49 -27.71 25.07
C GLN A 142 -45.93 -27.17 25.05
N ASN A 143 -46.32 -26.45 23.99
CA ASN A 143 -47.69 -26.00 23.82
C ASN A 143 -48.68 -27.17 23.71
N THR A 144 -48.34 -28.22 22.94
CA THR A 144 -49.16 -29.43 22.83
C THR A 144 -49.31 -30.13 24.17
N ILE A 145 -48.24 -30.29 24.95
CA ILE A 145 -48.28 -30.88 26.30
C ILE A 145 -49.19 -30.05 27.21
N HIS A 146 -49.08 -28.72 27.17
CA HIS A 146 -49.95 -27.84 27.94
C HIS A 146 -51.43 -28.03 27.57
N THR A 147 -51.77 -28.08 26.27
CA THR A 147 -53.15 -28.33 25.82
C THR A 147 -53.64 -29.73 26.21
N MET A 148 -52.77 -30.74 26.15
CA MET A 148 -53.09 -32.11 26.53
C MET A 148 -53.40 -32.20 28.03
N ASN A 149 -52.59 -31.56 28.88
CA ASN A 149 -52.83 -31.51 30.33
C ASN A 149 -54.10 -30.73 30.66
N ASN A 150 -54.40 -29.65 29.93
CA ASN A 150 -55.64 -28.90 30.09
C ASN A 150 -56.86 -29.77 29.73
N LEU A 151 -56.83 -30.47 28.58
CA LEU A 151 -57.88 -31.42 28.21
C LEU A 151 -58.03 -32.53 29.25
N ASN A 152 -56.91 -33.09 29.73
CA ASN A 152 -56.92 -34.11 30.77
C ASN A 152 -57.59 -33.64 32.07
N SER A 153 -57.43 -32.37 32.43
CA SER A 153 -58.07 -31.79 33.63
C SER A 153 -59.59 -31.61 33.49
N LEU A 154 -60.12 -31.59 32.27
CA LEU A 154 -61.56 -31.51 32.00
C LEU A 154 -62.25 -32.89 32.08
N LEU A 155 -61.48 -33.99 32.16
CA LEU A 155 -62.05 -35.32 32.34
C LEU A 155 -62.53 -35.53 33.79
N PRO A 156 -63.57 -36.37 33.99
CA PRO A 156 -64.02 -36.79 35.31
C PRO A 156 -62.87 -37.39 36.13
N PRO A 157 -62.85 -37.23 37.47
CA PRO A 157 -61.71 -37.62 38.32
C PRO A 157 -61.30 -39.10 38.19
N ASN A 158 -62.26 -39.96 37.84
CA ASN A 158 -62.11 -41.40 37.66
C ASN A 158 -61.53 -41.81 36.28
N GLU A 159 -61.33 -40.86 35.36
CA GLU A 159 -60.81 -41.11 33.99
C GLU A 159 -59.60 -40.20 33.64
N GLN A 160 -59.09 -39.41 34.58
CA GLN A 160 -57.92 -38.55 34.34
C GLN A 160 -56.65 -39.40 34.13
N LEU A 161 -55.93 -39.09 33.06
CA LEU A 161 -54.67 -39.72 32.70
C LEU A 161 -53.50 -39.17 33.54
N GLU A 162 -52.38 -39.89 33.57
CA GLU A 162 -51.15 -39.38 34.17
C GLU A 162 -50.58 -38.20 33.36
N VAL A 163 -49.97 -37.24 34.07
CA VAL A 163 -49.37 -36.04 33.45
C VAL A 163 -48.20 -36.46 32.57
N PHE A 164 -48.23 -36.09 31.29
CA PHE A 164 -47.16 -36.40 30.36
C PHE A 164 -45.89 -35.60 30.70
N THR A 165 -44.77 -36.30 30.87
CA THR A 165 -43.44 -35.69 31.07
C THR A 165 -42.50 -36.07 29.95
N LEU A 166 -41.99 -35.07 29.22
CA LEU A 166 -40.98 -35.29 28.17
C LEU A 166 -39.62 -35.48 28.87
N SER A 167 -39.28 -36.71 29.21
CA SER A 167 -38.00 -37.01 29.86
C SER A 167 -36.85 -36.61 28.92
N SER A 168 -36.15 -35.53 29.27
CA SER A 168 -34.97 -35.07 28.55
C SER A 168 -33.85 -36.08 28.79
N ASN A 169 -33.60 -36.97 27.83
CA ASN A 169 -32.41 -37.81 27.81
C ASN A 169 -31.17 -36.89 27.70
N THR A 170 -30.65 -36.49 28.85
CA THR A 170 -29.35 -35.86 29.01
C THR A 170 -28.34 -37.01 28.99
N PRO A 171 -27.34 -37.00 28.09
CA PRO A 171 -26.31 -38.05 28.12
C PRO A 171 -25.63 -38.00 29.49
N PRO A 172 -25.32 -39.16 30.11
CA PRO A 172 -24.66 -39.20 31.40
C PRO A 172 -23.32 -38.48 31.27
N SER A 173 -23.12 -37.48 32.13
CA SER A 173 -21.82 -36.88 32.35
C SER A 173 -20.87 -38.01 32.72
N THR A 174 -19.97 -38.37 31.81
CA THR A 174 -18.85 -39.27 32.10
C THR A 174 -18.05 -38.64 33.22
N SER A 175 -18.32 -39.08 34.44
CA SER A 175 -17.45 -38.90 35.59
C SER A 175 -16.24 -39.77 35.30
N THR A 176 -15.20 -39.18 34.71
CA THR A 176 -13.88 -39.81 34.63
C THR A 176 -13.32 -39.87 36.05
N THR A 177 -13.57 -40.97 36.75
CA THR A 177 -12.76 -41.39 37.89
C THR A 177 -11.42 -41.88 37.35
N ASN A 178 -10.46 -40.97 37.21
CA ASN A 178 -9.06 -41.36 37.11
C ASN A 178 -8.57 -41.74 38.51
N THR A 179 -8.66 -43.02 38.80
CA THR A 179 -7.83 -43.74 39.77
C THR A 179 -6.99 -44.76 38.98
N ASP A 180 -5.77 -44.99 39.46
CA ASP A 180 -4.64 -45.78 38.89
C ASP A 180 -3.59 -44.82 38.27
N ASN A 181 -2.43 -44.49 38.85
CA ASN A 181 -1.56 -45.12 39.85
C ASN A 181 -1.14 -46.55 39.53
N ASP A 182 -0.11 -46.72 38.70
CA ASP A 182 1.08 -47.51 39.07
C ASP A 182 2.22 -47.44 38.02
N THR A 183 3.43 -47.27 38.56
CA THR A 183 4.81 -47.51 38.02
C THR A 183 5.42 -46.60 36.96
#